data_AF-A0A2H5ZBY1-F1
#
_entry.id   AF-A0A2H5ZBY1-F1
#
_cell.length_a   1.000
_cell.length_b   1.000
_cell.length_c   1.000
_cell.angle_alpha   90.00
_cell.angle_beta   90.00
_cell.angle_gamma   90.00
#
_symmetry.space_group_name_H-M   'P 1'
#
loop_
_entity.id
_entity.type
_entity.pdbx_description
1 polymer ?
#
loop_
_entity_poly.entity_id
_entity_poly.type
_entity_poly.pdbx_seq_one_letter_code
_entity_poly.pdbx_strand_id
1 'polypeptide(L)'
;MSVPLPLPDGRVVGAIVWRDGRAVLRKQVDSRRHQLRRPPAWAIAEAHLELLEVEGGPSALVELEDERQRRWTATVEDFRRHGFPVERSGFEPQVALALAHWGLIDPAARQLPLPLEAAR
;
A
#
# COMPACT_ATOMS: atom_id res chain seq x y z
N MET A 1 -9.00 7.21 -16.51
CA MET A 1 -10.03 6.19 -16.18
C MET A 1 -9.83 5.74 -14.75
N SER A 2 -10.91 5.46 -14.02
CA SER A 2 -10.88 4.98 -12.63
C SER A 2 -11.78 3.76 -12.46
N VAL A 3 -11.26 2.70 -11.86
CA VAL A 3 -12.02 1.48 -11.51
C VAL A 3 -12.28 1.49 -10.01
N PRO A 4 -13.53 1.64 -9.54
CA PRO A 4 -13.84 1.60 -8.11
C PRO A 4 -13.64 0.20 -7.54
N LEU A 5 -13.25 0.12 -6.27
CA LEU A 5 -13.08 -1.13 -5.53
C LEU A 5 -14.19 -1.27 -4.48
N PRO A 6 -15.35 -1.85 -4.83
CA PRO A 6 -16.44 -2.09 -3.90
C PRO A 6 -16.16 -3.32 -3.02
N LEU A 7 -16.55 -3.24 -1.75
CA LEU A 7 -16.73 -4.41 -0.90
C LEU A 7 -18.04 -5.14 -1.26
N PRO A 8 -18.23 -6.40 -0.80
CA PRO A 8 -19.48 -7.14 -1.00
C PRO A 8 -20.75 -6.42 -0.49
N ASP A 9 -20.61 -5.52 0.49
CA ASP A 9 -21.70 -4.71 1.02
C ASP A 9 -21.96 -3.40 0.23
N GLY A 10 -21.28 -3.20 -0.89
CA GLY A 10 -21.43 -2.05 -1.78
C GLY A 10 -20.61 -0.82 -1.40
N ARG A 11 -19.91 -0.82 -0.25
CA ARG A 11 -19.04 0.30 0.13
C ARG A 11 -17.78 0.33 -0.73
N VAL A 12 -17.45 1.49 -1.29
CA VAL A 12 -16.21 1.70 -2.04
C VAL A 12 -15.07 1.98 -1.07
N VAL A 13 -14.02 1.14 -1.11
CA VAL A 13 -12.86 1.24 -0.20
C VAL A 13 -11.61 1.80 -0.87
N GLY A 14 -11.70 2.11 -2.16
CA GLY A 14 -10.62 2.68 -2.96
C GLY A 14 -10.96 2.68 -4.43
N ALA A 15 -9.97 3.03 -5.24
CA ALA A 15 -10.06 2.92 -6.69
C ALA A 15 -8.69 2.67 -7.31
N ILE A 16 -8.67 2.00 -8.45
CA ILE A 16 -7.51 1.97 -9.34
C ILE A 16 -7.63 3.15 -10.29
N VAL A 17 -6.59 3.97 -10.37
CA VAL A 17 -6.52 5.14 -11.26
C VAL A 17 -5.28 5.04 -12.14
N TRP A 18 -5.41 5.45 -13.39
CA TRP A 18 -4.27 5.59 -14.30
C TRP A 18 -3.62 6.96 -14.09
N ARG A 19 -2.33 6.97 -13.74
CA ARG A 19 -1.54 8.18 -13.53
C ARG A 19 -0.14 7.99 -14.10
N ASP A 20 0.33 8.94 -14.89
CA ASP A 20 1.69 8.94 -15.46
C ASP A 20 2.04 7.63 -16.18
N GLY A 21 1.07 7.03 -16.90
CA GLY A 21 1.24 5.76 -17.63
C GLY A 21 1.21 4.50 -16.76
N ARG A 22 0.80 4.59 -15.50
CA ARG A 22 0.80 3.48 -14.53
C ARG A 22 -0.55 3.34 -13.83
N ALA A 23 -1.01 2.11 -13.61
CA ALA A 23 -2.16 1.85 -12.75
C ALA A 23 -1.76 1.99 -11.28
N VAL A 24 -2.57 2.74 -10.52
CA VAL A 24 -2.34 3.02 -9.10
C VAL A 24 -3.61 2.72 -8.32
N LEU A 25 -3.60 1.71 -7.46
CA LEU A 25 -4.62 1.51 -6.44
C LEU A 25 -4.43 2.54 -5.33
N ARG A 26 -5.44 3.37 -5.08
CA ARG A 26 -5.43 4.38 -4.01
C ARG A 26 -6.45 4.04 -2.93
N LYS A 27 -6.02 4.05 -1.67
CA LYS A 27 -6.89 3.83 -0.49
C LYS A 27 -6.54 4.76 0.66
N GLN A 28 -7.55 5.14 1.42
CA GLN A 28 -7.39 5.79 2.72
C GLN A 28 -7.40 4.72 3.81
N VAL A 29 -6.47 4.82 4.77
CA VAL A 29 -6.32 3.84 5.86
C VAL A 29 -6.22 4.51 7.23
N ASP A 30 -6.66 3.80 8.27
CA ASP A 30 -6.49 4.20 9.66
C ASP A 30 -5.51 3.23 10.31
N SER A 31 -4.35 3.74 10.77
CA SER A 31 -3.30 2.92 11.36
C SER A 31 -3.70 2.20 12.65
N ARG A 32 -4.74 2.67 13.35
CA ARG A 32 -5.26 2.02 14.55
C ARG A 32 -6.16 0.84 14.22
N ARG A 33 -6.81 0.87 13.05
CA ARG A 33 -7.80 -0.14 12.62
C ARG A 33 -7.22 -1.15 11.63
N HIS A 34 -6.40 -0.68 10.70
CA HIS A 34 -6.00 -1.44 9.51
C HIS A 34 -4.54 -1.90 9.54
N GLN A 35 -3.66 -1.26 10.32
CA GLN A 35 -2.26 -1.68 10.42
C GLN A 35 -2.11 -2.88 11.36
N LEU A 36 -1.49 -3.93 10.88
CA LEU A 36 -1.12 -5.07 11.72
C LEU A 36 -0.01 -4.66 12.69
N ARG A 37 0.02 -5.28 13.87
CA ARG A 37 1.02 -4.97 14.91
C ARG A 37 2.17 -5.96 14.96
N ARG A 38 1.97 -7.22 14.56
CA ARG A 38 2.95 -8.30 14.64
C ARG A 38 2.81 -9.26 13.45
N PRO A 39 3.70 -9.19 12.45
CA PRO A 39 4.65 -8.10 12.22
C PRO A 39 3.90 -6.79 11.87
N PRO A 40 4.52 -5.60 12.06
CA PRO A 40 3.98 -4.36 11.55
C PRO A 40 3.83 -4.42 10.02
N ALA A 41 2.60 -4.29 9.53
CA ALA A 41 2.30 -4.44 8.10
C ALA A 41 1.00 -3.72 7.71
N TRP A 42 0.89 -3.41 6.42
CA TRP A 42 -0.38 -3.06 5.79
C TRP A 42 -0.88 -4.26 4.97
N ALA A 43 -2.19 -4.48 4.97
CA ALA A 43 -2.82 -5.58 4.25
C ALA A 43 -3.75 -5.06 3.16
N ILE A 44 -3.70 -5.70 1.99
CA ILE A 44 -4.56 -5.44 0.84
C ILE A 44 -5.30 -6.73 0.52
N ALA A 45 -6.59 -6.61 0.19
CA ALA A 45 -7.35 -7.76 -0.27
C ALA A 45 -6.69 -8.40 -1.50
N GLU A 46 -6.63 -9.72 -1.53
CA GLU A 46 -6.00 -10.46 -2.61
C GLU A 46 -6.64 -10.11 -3.97
N ALA A 47 -7.97 -10.11 -4.03
CA ALA A 47 -8.72 -9.74 -5.24
C ALA A 47 -8.40 -8.31 -5.75
N HIS A 48 -8.06 -7.37 -4.87
CA HIS A 48 -7.67 -6.03 -5.30
C HIS A 48 -6.26 -6.00 -5.89
N LEU A 49 -5.33 -6.82 -5.38
CA LEU A 49 -3.99 -6.96 -5.95
C LEU A 49 -4.05 -7.65 -7.31
N GLU A 50 -4.86 -8.69 -7.45
CA GLU A 50 -5.09 -9.37 -8.72
C GLU A 50 -5.68 -8.44 -9.77
N LEU A 51 -6.73 -7.68 -9.41
CA LEU A 51 -7.32 -6.71 -10.33
C LEU A 51 -6.30 -5.62 -10.72
N LEU A 52 -5.53 -5.12 -9.77
CA LEU A 52 -4.47 -4.14 -10.05
C LEU A 52 -3.39 -4.70 -10.98
N GLU A 53 -3.02 -5.97 -10.81
CA GLU A 53 -2.07 -6.67 -11.67
C GLU A 53 -2.62 -6.88 -13.08
N VAL A 54 -3.91 -7.20 -13.23
CA VAL A 54 -4.57 -7.30 -14.53
C VAL A 54 -4.58 -5.94 -15.24
N GLU A 55 -4.86 -4.86 -14.50
CA GLU A 55 -4.94 -3.51 -15.08
C GLU A 55 -3.57 -2.93 -15.44
N GLY A 56 -2.54 -3.15 -14.62
CA GLY A 56 -1.24 -2.45 -14.77
C GLY A 56 0.00 -3.32 -14.70
N GLY A 57 -0.14 -4.63 -14.63
CA GLY A 57 0.97 -5.59 -14.52
C GLY A 57 1.69 -5.59 -13.17
N PRO A 58 2.83 -6.29 -13.06
CA PRO A 58 3.60 -6.42 -11.82
C PRO A 58 4.14 -5.09 -11.28
N SER A 59 4.37 -4.12 -12.17
CA SER A 59 4.81 -2.78 -11.81
C SER A 59 3.66 -1.88 -11.35
N ALA A 60 2.39 -2.30 -11.37
CA ALA A 60 1.30 -1.48 -10.86
C ALA A 60 1.51 -1.11 -9.37
N LEU A 61 1.04 0.08 -8.96
CA LEU A 61 1.35 0.66 -7.65
C LEU A 61 0.17 0.57 -6.69
N VAL A 62 0.43 0.17 -5.46
CA VAL A 62 -0.45 0.39 -4.31
C VAL A 62 0.00 1.66 -3.59
N GLU A 63 -0.92 2.61 -3.41
CA GLU A 63 -0.72 3.84 -2.65
C GLU A 63 -1.75 3.91 -1.52
N LEU A 64 -1.27 3.93 -0.27
CA LEU A 64 -2.08 4.14 0.92
C LEU A 64 -1.77 5.50 1.51
N GLU A 65 -2.81 6.24 1.89
CA GLU A 65 -2.68 7.46 2.68
C GLU A 65 -3.29 7.22 4.05
N ASP A 66 -2.53 7.48 5.11
CA ASP A 66 -2.99 7.28 6.48
C ASP A 66 -3.52 8.56 7.13
N GLU A 67 -4.06 8.45 8.35
CA GLU A 67 -4.66 9.56 9.08
C GLU A 67 -3.67 10.70 9.42
N ARG A 68 -2.36 10.49 9.21
CA ARG A 68 -1.30 11.49 9.40
C ARG A 68 -0.80 12.05 8.07
N GLN A 69 -1.51 11.80 6.97
CA GLN A 69 -1.13 12.18 5.61
C GLN A 69 0.19 11.56 5.15
N ARG A 70 0.61 10.45 5.77
CA ARG A 70 1.77 9.71 5.29
C ARG A 70 1.34 8.84 4.12
N ARG A 71 2.14 8.86 3.07
CA ARG A 71 1.90 8.08 1.85
C ARG A 71 2.81 6.87 1.84
N TRP A 72 2.19 5.70 1.83
CA TRP A 72 2.85 4.41 1.75
C TRP A 72 2.69 3.88 0.32
N THR A 73 3.80 3.47 -0.30
CA THR A 73 3.80 2.96 -1.66
C THR A 73 4.50 1.62 -1.76
N ALA A 74 3.92 0.67 -2.50
CA ALA A 74 4.54 -0.60 -2.86
C ALA A 74 4.01 -1.07 -4.22
N THR A 75 4.77 -1.87 -4.94
CA THR A 75 4.35 -2.45 -6.22
C THR A 75 3.64 -3.78 -6.02
N VAL A 76 2.86 -4.22 -7.01
CA VAL A 76 2.31 -5.59 -7.01
C VAL A 76 3.43 -6.63 -6.85
N GLU A 77 4.55 -6.45 -7.54
CA GLU A 77 5.73 -7.32 -7.43
C GLU A 77 6.27 -7.41 -5.99
N ASP A 78 6.27 -6.32 -5.22
CA ASP A 78 6.68 -6.35 -3.81
C ASP A 78 5.77 -7.28 -2.98
N PHE A 79 4.45 -7.25 -3.21
CA PHE A 79 3.52 -8.17 -2.56
C PHE A 79 3.74 -9.62 -3.00
N ARG A 80 4.01 -9.87 -4.28
CA ARG A 80 4.28 -11.23 -4.78
C ARG A 80 5.57 -11.80 -4.20
N ARG A 81 6.59 -10.97 -3.99
CA ARG A 81 7.91 -11.40 -3.53
C ARG A 81 8.05 -11.46 -2.01
N HIS A 82 7.42 -10.54 -1.29
CA HIS A 82 7.62 -10.33 0.15
C HIS A 82 6.33 -10.37 0.97
N GLY A 83 5.18 -10.44 0.32
CA GLY A 83 3.89 -10.51 0.98
C GLY A 83 3.65 -11.86 1.65
N PHE A 84 2.77 -11.86 2.65
CA PHE A 84 2.32 -13.05 3.33
C PHE A 84 0.80 -13.03 3.49
N PRO A 85 0.13 -14.17 3.34
CA PRO A 85 -1.32 -14.25 3.49
C PRO A 85 -1.72 -13.95 4.94
N VAL A 86 -2.82 -13.23 5.11
CA VAL A 86 -3.47 -13.01 6.41
C VAL A 86 -4.97 -13.23 6.29
N GLU A 87 -5.51 -13.99 7.24
CA GLU A 87 -6.93 -14.20 7.38
C GLU A 87 -7.43 -13.49 8.63
N ARG A 88 -8.44 -12.64 8.48
CA ARG A 88 -9.04 -11.89 9.59
C ARG A 88 -10.53 -12.15 9.56
N SER A 89 -11.08 -12.63 10.67
CA SER A 89 -12.53 -12.85 10.79
C SER A 89 -13.30 -11.58 10.42
N GLY A 90 -14.24 -11.69 9.48
CA GLY A 90 -15.03 -10.57 8.97
C GLY A 90 -14.38 -9.76 7.83
N PHE A 91 -13.25 -10.22 7.29
CA PHE A 91 -12.60 -9.64 6.12
C PHE A 91 -12.38 -10.72 5.06
N GLU A 92 -12.36 -10.31 3.80
CA GLU A 92 -11.89 -11.14 2.69
C GLU A 92 -10.41 -11.51 2.85
N PRO A 93 -9.91 -12.57 2.18
CA PRO A 93 -8.49 -12.92 2.18
C PRO A 93 -7.61 -11.73 1.80
N GLN A 94 -6.53 -11.53 2.55
CA GLN A 94 -5.64 -10.39 2.34
C GLN A 94 -4.18 -10.86 2.24
N VAL A 95 -3.39 -10.10 1.50
CA VAL A 95 -1.93 -10.20 1.51
C VAL A 95 -1.40 -9.01 2.28
N ALA A 96 -0.65 -9.29 3.33
CA ALA A 96 0.04 -8.29 4.12
C ALA A 96 1.48 -8.12 3.64
N LEU A 97 1.96 -6.88 3.64
CA LEU A 97 3.33 -6.52 3.34
C LEU A 97 3.91 -5.75 4.53
N ALA A 98 5.00 -6.28 5.09
CA ALA A 98 5.66 -5.68 6.25
C ALA A 98 6.15 -4.26 5.94
N LEU A 99 6.05 -3.34 6.92
CA LEU A 99 6.35 -1.91 6.72
C LEU A 99 7.74 -1.63 6.13
N ALA A 100 8.71 -2.52 6.37
CA ALA A 100 10.07 -2.41 5.83
C ALA A 100 10.17 -2.51 4.30
N HIS A 101 9.13 -3.05 3.64
CA HIS A 101 9.07 -3.17 2.17
C HIS A 101 8.24 -2.07 1.52
N TRP A 102 7.73 -1.10 2.28
CA TRP A 102 7.01 0.04 1.75
C TRP A 102 7.93 1.24 1.58
N GLY A 103 7.80 1.93 0.44
CA GLY A 103 8.21 3.32 0.34
C GLY A 103 7.32 4.19 1.23
N LEU A 104 7.91 5.15 1.93
CA LEU A 104 7.20 6.07 2.82
C LEU A 104 7.57 7.51 2.48
N ILE A 105 6.55 8.32 2.18
CA ILE A 105 6.65 9.78 2.18
C ILE A 105 5.91 10.26 3.42
N ASP A 106 6.67 10.76 4.40
CA ASP A 106 6.12 11.36 5.61
C ASP A 106 6.31 12.88 5.54
N PRO A 107 5.22 13.68 5.50
CA PRO A 107 5.34 15.13 5.42
C PRO A 107 6.00 15.77 6.64
N ALA A 108 6.05 15.07 7.77
CA ALA A 108 6.74 15.52 8.98
C ALA A 108 8.22 15.07 9.02
N ALA A 109 8.66 14.20 8.10
CA ALA A 109 10.04 13.77 8.07
C ALA A 109 10.96 14.93 7.69
N ARG A 110 12.04 15.07 8.45
CA ARG A 110 13.10 16.03 8.18
C ARG A 110 14.34 15.28 7.74
N GLN A 111 14.86 15.62 6.57
CA GLN A 111 16.18 15.16 6.15
C GLN A 111 17.21 15.72 7.13
N LEU A 112 17.94 14.84 7.79
CA LEU A 112 19.08 15.22 8.61
C LEU A 112 20.25 15.57 7.68
N PRO A 113 21.12 16.51 8.09
CA PRO A 113 22.35 16.74 7.36
C PRO A 113 23.13 15.43 7.29
N LEU A 114 23.65 15.11 6.09
CA LEU A 114 24.65 14.07 5.98
C LEU A 114 25.83 14.48 6.88
N PRO A 115 26.34 13.61 7.75
CA PRO A 115 27.55 13.90 8.48
C PRO A 115 28.63 14.21 7.43
N LEU A 116 29.16 15.43 7.47
CA LEU A 116 30.34 15.76 6.71
C LEU A 116 31.46 14.92 7.30
N GLU A 117 31.79 13.79 6.67
CA GLU A 117 33.07 13.15 6.94
C GLU A 117 34.13 14.20 6.66
N ALA A 118 34.89 14.53 7.71
CA ALA A 118 36.00 15.45 7.58
C ALA A 118 36.98 14.83 6.58
N ALA A 119 36.92 15.30 5.35
CA ALA A 119 37.93 15.02 4.34
C ALA A 119 39.29 15.32 4.97
N ARG A 120 40.08 14.27 5.17
CA ARG A 120 41.50 14.34 5.52
C ARG A 120 42.30 13.87 4.32
#